data_AF-A0A2N1QPK2-F1
#
_entry.id   AF-A0A2N1QPK2-F1
#
_cell.length_a   1.000
_cell.length_b   1.000
_cell.length_c   1.000
_cell.angle_alpha   90.00
_cell.angle_beta   90.00
_cell.angle_gamma   90.00
#
_symmetry.space_group_name_H-M   'P 1'
#
loop_
_entity.id
_entity.type
_entity.pdbx_description
1 polymer ?
#
loop_
_entity_poly.entity_id
_entity_poly.type
_entity_poly.pdbx_seq_one_letter_code
_entity_poly.pdbx_strand_id
1 'polypeptide(L)'
;MFSTTLRKLRAARLALLLILFFACSGEAAPILYIVRIPLVLGEEAQAVLPDGKTIPLGKVAALPTSSRWPGYTASKWAPPGSVAASAVNAVHLTLSVEKERGRTVSILPRHTVAPAAGEQSFIALDSPAGTGFFGGWAPPVATPVLVQRNGGALVPLEERGLPREGDTLVFEVSESESPYLIDIENRPGGRVLGWYESGPRLLARVIRPLKGVGRFGGTEFQNIGRIRANHSGVIDVSTTPRGVVGGFQILPFLHSKSQEMSSAWQLTQWMIIASPTDRPLPGTAPLFSSNLVPGSQMTDVLWDMWSTYGRKPLVLCRRAGGAWQRLPEASGRNDSALGDLTHLRIYSPFTEEPQKGFVPETGK
;
A
#
# COMPACT_ATOMS: atom_id res chain seq x y z
N MET A 1 58.89 -17.08 15.34
CA MET A 1 58.40 -15.69 15.12
C MET A 1 57.21 -15.55 14.17
N PHE A 2 56.85 -16.54 13.33
CA PHE A 2 55.77 -16.39 12.33
C PHE A 2 54.31 -16.56 12.86
N SER A 3 54.12 -17.17 14.03
CA SER A 3 52.78 -17.52 14.55
C SER A 3 52.01 -16.34 15.18
N THR A 4 52.73 -15.39 15.79
CA THR A 4 52.13 -14.25 16.50
C THR A 4 51.62 -13.17 15.54
N THR A 5 52.28 -12.97 14.40
CA THR A 5 51.88 -11.99 13.37
C THR A 5 50.59 -12.41 12.66
N LEU A 6 50.41 -13.72 12.42
CA LEU A 6 49.23 -14.27 11.76
C LEU A 6 47.96 -14.19 12.65
N ARG A 7 48.12 -14.34 13.97
CA ARG A 7 47.02 -14.16 14.94
C ARG A 7 46.57 -12.70 15.03
N LYS A 8 47.51 -11.74 15.01
CA LYS A 8 47.19 -10.30 15.01
C LYS A 8 46.46 -9.86 13.74
N LEU A 9 46.85 -10.38 12.56
CA LEU A 9 46.13 -10.11 11.31
C LEU A 9 44.71 -10.69 11.28
N ARG A 10 44.49 -11.89 11.86
CA ARG A 10 43.15 -12.48 11.96
C ARG A 10 42.24 -11.71 12.93
N ALA A 11 42.78 -11.26 14.07
CA ALA A 11 42.04 -10.43 15.02
C ALA A 11 41.68 -9.05 14.42
N ALA A 12 42.59 -8.43 13.68
CA ALA A 12 42.34 -7.15 13.00
C ALA A 12 41.29 -7.28 11.87
N ARG A 13 41.30 -8.37 11.12
CA ARG A 13 40.26 -8.66 10.10
C ARG A 13 38.89 -8.94 10.74
N LEU A 14 38.83 -9.65 11.86
CA LEU A 14 37.58 -9.92 12.57
C LEU A 14 36.99 -8.65 13.19
N ALA A 15 37.84 -7.76 13.75
CA ALA A 15 37.42 -6.46 14.26
C ALA A 15 36.92 -5.53 13.14
N LEU A 16 37.57 -5.52 11.98
CA LEU A 16 37.13 -4.74 10.82
C LEU A 16 35.81 -5.27 10.23
N LEU A 17 35.60 -6.60 10.21
CA LEU A 17 34.34 -7.23 9.84
C LEU A 17 33.22 -6.90 10.84
N LEU A 18 33.50 -6.87 12.14
CA LEU A 18 32.54 -6.48 13.19
C LEU A 18 32.17 -4.99 13.11
N ILE A 19 33.12 -4.11 12.78
CA ILE A 19 32.85 -2.67 12.57
C ILE A 19 32.04 -2.44 11.28
N LEU A 20 32.32 -3.19 10.21
CA LEU A 20 31.51 -3.17 8.98
C LEU A 20 30.09 -3.76 9.17
N PHE A 21 29.91 -4.72 10.09
CA PHE A 21 28.59 -5.24 10.45
C PHE A 21 27.79 -4.27 11.32
N PHE A 22 28.43 -3.54 12.25
CA PHE A 22 27.74 -2.53 13.06
C PHE A 22 27.48 -1.21 12.29
N ALA A 23 28.32 -0.85 11.31
CA ALA A 23 28.12 0.33 10.47
C ALA A 23 26.96 0.19 9.46
N CYS A 24 26.37 -1.00 9.31
CA CYS A 24 25.20 -1.26 8.46
C CYS A 24 23.89 -1.43 9.24
N SER A 25 23.85 -1.06 10.53
CA SER A 25 22.57 -0.80 11.18
C SER A 25 22.07 0.56 10.69
N GLY A 26 21.47 0.56 9.49
CA GLY A 26 20.71 1.71 9.04
C GLY A 26 19.72 2.10 10.13
N GLU A 27 19.70 3.37 10.48
CA GLU A 27 18.75 3.92 11.45
C GLU A 27 17.34 3.48 11.00
N ALA A 28 16.60 2.82 11.90
CA ALA A 28 15.28 2.33 11.57
C ALA A 28 14.42 3.53 11.12
N ALA A 29 13.72 3.37 10.00
CA ALA A 29 12.94 4.47 9.44
C ALA A 29 11.96 5.02 10.51
N PRO A 30 11.80 6.35 10.63
CA PRO A 30 10.95 6.95 11.64
C PRO A 30 9.53 6.37 11.61
N ILE A 31 9.02 5.97 12.78
CA ILE A 31 7.63 5.54 12.92
C ILE A 31 6.74 6.78 12.86
N LEU A 32 5.81 6.80 11.90
CA LEU A 32 4.80 7.84 11.78
C LEU A 32 3.69 7.66 12.81
N TYR A 33 3.19 6.42 12.94
CA TYR A 33 2.17 6.04 13.90
C TYR A 33 2.10 4.51 14.03
N ILE A 34 1.49 4.04 15.12
CA ILE A 34 1.23 2.63 15.37
C ILE A 34 -0.27 2.39 15.38
N VAL A 35 -0.77 1.46 14.58
CA VAL A 35 -2.17 1.01 14.73
C VAL A 35 -2.22 -0.18 15.67
N ARG A 36 -3.12 -0.15 16.66
CA ARG A 36 -3.40 -1.23 17.60
C ARG A 36 -4.83 -1.71 17.41
N ILE A 37 -5.01 -3.00 17.14
CA ILE A 37 -6.34 -3.64 17.04
C ILE A 37 -6.43 -4.76 18.08
N PRO A 38 -7.06 -4.50 19.25
CA PRO A 38 -7.27 -5.54 20.25
C PRO A 38 -8.31 -6.55 19.75
N LEU A 39 -7.97 -7.82 19.70
CA LEU A 39 -8.85 -8.89 19.24
C LEU A 39 -9.81 -9.33 20.35
N VAL A 40 -10.62 -8.40 20.79
CA VAL A 40 -11.67 -8.59 21.78
C VAL A 40 -12.90 -7.84 21.28
N LEU A 41 -14.05 -8.51 21.24
CA LEU A 41 -15.27 -7.91 20.72
C LEU A 41 -15.66 -6.66 21.53
N GLY A 42 -15.96 -5.57 20.84
CA GLY A 42 -16.34 -4.28 21.42
C GLY A 42 -15.17 -3.38 21.82
N GLU A 43 -13.94 -3.88 21.84
CA GLU A 43 -12.74 -3.08 22.14
C GLU A 43 -12.37 -2.16 20.97
N GLU A 44 -11.76 -1.01 21.31
CA GLU A 44 -11.44 0.06 20.36
C GLU A 44 -10.11 -0.20 19.65
N ALA A 45 -10.14 -0.23 18.31
CA ALA A 45 -8.93 -0.10 17.51
C ALA A 45 -8.50 1.36 17.51
N GLN A 46 -7.19 1.62 17.60
CA GLN A 46 -6.67 2.98 17.72
C GLN A 46 -5.35 3.16 16.96
N ALA A 47 -5.15 4.35 16.41
CA ALA A 47 -3.82 4.82 16.03
C ALA A 47 -3.17 5.49 17.25
N VAL A 48 -1.88 5.25 17.44
CA VAL A 48 -1.05 5.83 18.50
C VAL A 48 0.07 6.60 17.83
N LEU A 49 0.15 7.90 18.12
CA LEU A 49 1.18 8.79 17.63
C LEU A 49 2.46 8.69 18.48
N PRO A 50 3.62 9.15 17.98
CA PRO A 50 4.88 9.11 18.73
C PRO A 50 4.84 9.87 20.07
N ASP A 51 3.97 10.88 20.19
CA ASP A 51 3.73 11.64 21.43
C ASP A 51 2.78 10.93 22.42
N GLY A 52 2.31 9.72 22.07
CA GLY A 52 1.38 8.92 22.88
C GLY A 52 -0.09 9.26 22.70
N LYS A 53 -0.44 10.28 21.89
CA LYS A 53 -1.84 10.61 21.59
C LYS A 53 -2.49 9.47 20.82
N THR A 54 -3.72 9.12 21.21
CA THR A 54 -4.50 8.07 20.57
C THR A 54 -5.67 8.62 19.76
N ILE A 55 -5.97 7.97 18.64
CA ILE A 55 -7.07 8.31 17.74
C ILE A 55 -7.92 7.05 17.50
N PRO A 56 -9.23 7.08 17.79
CA PRO A 56 -10.10 5.92 17.59
C PRO A 56 -10.28 5.60 16.10
N LEU A 57 -10.29 4.31 15.77
CA LEU A 57 -10.42 3.79 14.40
C LEU A 57 -11.62 2.85 14.23
N GLY A 58 -12.44 2.67 15.27
CA GLY A 58 -13.61 1.82 15.29
C GLY A 58 -13.44 0.60 16.19
N LYS A 59 -14.57 0.01 16.59
CA LYS A 59 -14.60 -1.12 17.53
C LYS A 59 -14.54 -2.46 16.82
N VAL A 60 -13.92 -3.45 17.43
CA VAL A 60 -13.90 -4.82 16.88
C VAL A 60 -15.28 -5.45 16.97
N ALA A 61 -15.84 -5.80 15.82
CA ALA A 61 -17.20 -6.33 15.67
C ALA A 61 -17.24 -7.82 15.31
N ALA A 62 -16.14 -8.39 14.82
CA ALA A 62 -16.01 -9.81 14.54
C ALA A 62 -14.55 -10.24 14.61
N LEU A 63 -14.31 -11.51 14.96
CA LEU A 63 -12.99 -12.12 15.02
C LEU A 63 -12.89 -13.27 14.00
N PRO A 64 -11.70 -13.53 13.46
CA PRO A 64 -11.50 -14.60 12.51
C PRO A 64 -11.45 -15.94 13.25
N THR A 65 -12.15 -16.94 12.73
CA THR A 65 -12.04 -18.34 13.23
C THR A 65 -11.18 -19.20 12.31
N SER A 66 -10.84 -18.69 11.12
CA SER A 66 -10.03 -19.39 10.13
C SER A 66 -9.11 -18.41 9.39
N SER A 67 -8.23 -18.95 8.54
CA SER A 67 -7.47 -18.19 7.55
C SER A 67 -7.88 -18.64 6.16
N ARG A 68 -7.85 -17.72 5.18
CA ARG A 68 -8.13 -18.06 3.78
C ARG A 68 -6.89 -18.68 3.14
N TRP A 69 -7.01 -19.92 2.70
CA TRP A 69 -6.03 -20.60 1.87
C TRP A 69 -6.74 -21.38 0.74
N PRO A 70 -6.32 -21.22 -0.53
CA PRO A 70 -5.41 -20.18 -1.00
C PRO A 70 -6.05 -18.79 -0.90
N GLY A 71 -5.24 -17.79 -0.54
CA GLY A 71 -5.59 -16.37 -0.67
C GLY A 71 -5.59 -15.91 -2.14
N TYR A 72 -5.95 -14.64 -2.37
CA TYR A 72 -5.89 -14.05 -3.72
C TYR A 72 -4.45 -14.10 -4.27
N THR A 73 -4.28 -14.32 -5.58
CA THR A 73 -2.97 -14.63 -6.17
C THR A 73 -1.87 -13.66 -5.77
N ALA A 74 -2.16 -12.36 -5.74
CA ALA A 74 -1.14 -11.36 -5.47
C ALA A 74 -0.59 -11.37 -4.04
N SER A 75 -1.33 -11.93 -3.07
CA SER A 75 -0.88 -12.03 -1.67
C SER A 75 0.46 -12.75 -1.49
N LYS A 76 0.86 -13.60 -2.44
CA LYS A 76 2.14 -14.30 -2.42
C LYS A 76 3.37 -13.39 -2.59
N TRP A 77 3.18 -12.19 -3.13
CA TRP A 77 4.26 -11.22 -3.33
C TRP A 77 4.42 -10.24 -2.16
N ALA A 78 3.51 -10.29 -1.18
CA ALA A 78 3.70 -9.57 0.07
C ALA A 78 4.62 -10.39 0.99
N PRO A 79 5.52 -9.74 1.76
CA PRO A 79 6.21 -10.41 2.84
C PRO A 79 5.20 -11.11 3.78
N PRO A 80 5.48 -12.33 4.28
CA PRO A 80 4.75 -12.88 5.40
C PRO A 80 4.72 -11.88 6.58
N GLY A 81 3.70 -12.01 7.43
CA GLY A 81 3.52 -11.13 8.59
C GLY A 81 3.26 -9.67 8.27
N SER A 82 2.90 -9.32 7.03
CA SER A 82 2.74 -7.93 6.58
C SER A 82 1.40 -7.67 5.88
N VAL A 83 1.10 -6.39 5.68
CA VAL A 83 -0.03 -5.92 4.87
C VAL A 83 0.20 -6.26 3.40
N ALA A 84 -0.66 -7.09 2.82
CA ALA A 84 -0.61 -7.48 1.41
C ALA A 84 -1.46 -6.58 0.50
N ALA A 85 -2.47 -5.93 1.09
CA ALA A 85 -3.34 -4.97 0.41
C ALA A 85 -3.89 -3.94 1.40
N SER A 86 -4.01 -2.70 0.93
CA SER A 86 -4.65 -1.59 1.61
C SER A 86 -5.73 -1.02 0.70
N ALA A 87 -7.01 -1.17 1.08
CA ALA A 87 -8.16 -0.74 0.30
C ALA A 87 -9.24 -0.10 1.16
N VAL A 88 -10.07 0.74 0.54
CA VAL A 88 -11.19 1.42 1.22
C VAL A 88 -12.22 0.47 1.84
N ASN A 89 -12.25 -0.80 1.43
CA ASN A 89 -13.20 -1.80 1.96
C ASN A 89 -12.52 -3.02 2.57
N ALA A 90 -11.18 -3.07 2.62
CA ALA A 90 -10.45 -4.18 3.22
C ALA A 90 -8.97 -3.84 3.39
N VAL A 91 -8.37 -4.32 4.48
CA VAL A 91 -6.92 -4.48 4.59
C VAL A 91 -6.63 -5.98 4.66
N HIS A 92 -5.81 -6.50 3.76
CA HIS A 92 -5.46 -7.93 3.72
C HIS A 92 -4.06 -8.14 4.28
N LEU A 93 -3.89 -9.15 5.14
CA LEU A 93 -2.61 -9.54 5.72
C LEU A 93 -2.18 -10.89 5.18
N THR A 94 -0.90 -11.06 4.86
CA THR A 94 -0.32 -12.36 4.51
C THR A 94 0.25 -13.00 5.78
N LEU A 95 -0.28 -14.16 6.17
CA LEU A 95 0.24 -14.93 7.30
C LEU A 95 1.47 -15.75 6.91
N SER A 96 1.41 -16.37 5.74
CA SER A 96 2.46 -17.24 5.19
C SER A 96 2.34 -17.31 3.66
N VAL A 97 3.40 -17.74 2.99
CA VAL A 97 3.36 -18.13 1.57
C VAL A 97 3.66 -19.61 1.47
N GLU A 98 2.69 -20.37 0.96
CA GLU A 98 2.71 -21.82 0.86
C GLU A 98 2.38 -22.23 -0.58
N LYS A 99 3.23 -23.06 -1.21
CA LYS A 99 3.00 -23.57 -2.57
C LYS A 99 2.64 -22.45 -3.57
N GLU A 100 3.43 -21.37 -3.58
CA GLU A 100 3.21 -20.21 -4.46
C GLU A 100 1.86 -19.49 -4.26
N ARG A 101 1.25 -19.61 -3.07
CA ARG A 101 0.00 -18.92 -2.70
C ARG A 101 0.13 -18.32 -1.31
N GLY A 102 -0.36 -17.10 -1.12
CA GLY A 102 -0.47 -16.53 0.22
C GLY A 102 -1.61 -17.19 1.00
N ARG A 103 -1.40 -17.41 2.30
CA ARG A 103 -2.46 -17.63 3.29
C ARG A 103 -2.78 -16.29 3.91
N THR A 104 -4.04 -15.91 3.95
CA THR A 104 -4.43 -14.54 4.32
C THR A 104 -5.47 -14.48 5.43
N VAL A 105 -5.44 -13.40 6.19
CA VAL A 105 -6.54 -12.93 7.06
C VAL A 105 -6.84 -11.48 6.69
N SER A 106 -8.09 -11.07 6.75
CA SER A 106 -8.51 -9.72 6.35
C SER A 106 -9.03 -8.91 7.52
N ILE A 107 -9.02 -7.59 7.38
CA ILE A 107 -9.72 -6.67 8.26
C ILE A 107 -10.72 -5.92 7.38
N LEU A 108 -12.00 -5.93 7.77
CA LEU A 108 -13.10 -5.40 6.97
C LEU A 108 -13.92 -4.37 7.75
N PRO A 109 -14.48 -3.36 7.08
CA PRO A 109 -15.60 -2.58 7.63
C PRO A 109 -16.82 -3.49 7.83
N ARG A 110 -17.48 -3.40 8.99
CA ARG A 110 -18.58 -4.28 9.43
C ARG A 110 -19.69 -4.50 8.39
N HIS A 111 -20.05 -3.45 7.65
CA HIS A 111 -21.18 -3.46 6.72
C HIS A 111 -20.74 -3.55 5.25
N THR A 112 -19.60 -4.17 4.97
CA THR A 112 -19.09 -4.31 3.60
C THR A 112 -18.75 -5.74 3.24
N VAL A 113 -18.73 -6.01 1.94
CA VAL A 113 -18.27 -7.27 1.38
C VAL A 113 -16.96 -7.02 0.63
N ALA A 114 -15.94 -7.81 0.94
CA ALA A 114 -14.71 -7.88 0.16
C ALA A 114 -14.57 -9.30 -0.38
N PRO A 115 -14.75 -9.55 -1.70
CA PRO A 115 -14.70 -10.90 -2.28
C PRO A 115 -13.41 -11.67 -1.99
N ALA A 116 -12.30 -10.95 -1.76
CA ALA A 116 -11.00 -11.51 -1.41
C ALA A 116 -10.89 -11.96 0.06
N ALA A 117 -11.79 -11.52 0.95
CA ALA A 117 -11.92 -12.10 2.28
C ALA A 117 -12.73 -13.40 2.19
N GLY A 118 -12.18 -14.49 2.73
CA GLY A 118 -12.91 -15.77 2.80
C GLY A 118 -13.91 -15.74 3.95
N GLU A 119 -14.95 -16.57 3.88
CA GLU A 119 -15.90 -16.73 4.98
C GLU A 119 -15.14 -17.03 6.28
N GLN A 120 -15.44 -16.27 7.34
CA GLN A 120 -14.81 -16.40 8.67
C GLN A 120 -13.31 -16.08 8.78
N SER A 121 -12.67 -15.62 7.71
CA SER A 121 -11.24 -15.30 7.67
C SER A 121 -10.93 -13.81 7.86
N PHE A 122 -11.76 -13.12 8.65
CA PHE A 122 -11.63 -11.68 8.85
C PHE A 122 -11.91 -11.21 10.26
N ILE A 123 -11.27 -10.09 10.60
CA ILE A 123 -11.63 -9.20 11.69
C ILE A 123 -12.59 -8.15 11.11
N ALA A 124 -13.67 -7.82 11.80
CA ALA A 124 -14.51 -6.69 11.40
C ALA A 124 -14.28 -5.51 12.34
N LEU A 125 -14.17 -4.30 11.79
CA LEU A 125 -14.22 -3.04 12.54
C LEU A 125 -15.54 -2.34 12.25
N ASP A 126 -16.16 -1.81 13.30
CA ASP A 126 -17.34 -0.94 13.19
C ASP A 126 -16.92 0.48 12.83
N SER A 127 -16.36 0.61 11.63
CA SER A 127 -16.03 1.89 11.01
C SER A 127 -16.48 1.90 9.55
N PRO A 128 -16.88 3.07 9.00
CA PRO A 128 -17.29 3.16 7.61
C PRO A 128 -16.14 2.86 6.64
N ALA A 129 -16.50 2.22 5.53
CA ALA A 129 -15.58 2.00 4.41
C ALA A 129 -14.93 3.30 3.96
N GLY A 130 -13.62 3.28 3.80
CA GLY A 130 -12.84 4.39 3.30
C GLY A 130 -12.51 5.46 4.34
N THR A 131 -12.85 5.26 5.61
CA THR A 131 -12.49 6.17 6.71
C THR A 131 -11.67 5.45 7.77
N GLY A 132 -11.02 6.18 8.67
CA GLY A 132 -10.23 5.64 9.76
C GLY A 132 -9.16 4.68 9.24
N PHE A 133 -9.17 3.44 9.75
CA PHE A 133 -8.27 2.36 9.36
C PHE A 133 -8.37 1.97 7.86
N PHE A 134 -9.49 2.27 7.19
CA PHE A 134 -9.69 2.00 5.76
C PHE A 134 -9.47 3.25 4.89
N GLY A 135 -9.07 4.37 5.48
CA GLY A 135 -8.84 5.66 4.82
C GLY A 135 -7.51 6.28 5.21
N GLY A 136 -7.56 7.42 5.88
CA GLY A 136 -6.38 8.22 6.24
C GLY A 136 -5.35 7.46 7.08
N TRP A 137 -5.79 6.55 7.95
CA TRP A 137 -4.92 5.76 8.82
C TRP A 137 -4.53 4.40 8.24
N ALA A 138 -4.96 4.10 7.00
CA ALA A 138 -4.68 2.81 6.39
C ALA A 138 -3.17 2.56 6.25
N PRO A 139 -2.66 1.40 6.70
CA PRO A 139 -1.25 1.06 6.54
C PRO A 139 -0.93 0.83 5.05
N PRO A 140 0.23 1.28 4.54
CA PRO A 140 0.72 0.90 3.22
C PRO A 140 0.93 -0.62 3.07
N VAL A 141 1.02 -1.08 1.83
CA VAL A 141 1.45 -2.46 1.54
C VAL A 141 2.87 -2.68 2.06
N ALA A 142 3.13 -3.90 2.55
CA ALA A 142 4.34 -4.34 3.24
C ALA A 142 4.59 -3.70 4.62
N THR A 143 3.63 -2.96 5.20
CA THR A 143 3.69 -2.62 6.63
C THR A 143 3.78 -3.90 7.48
N PRO A 144 4.83 -4.06 8.31
CA PRO A 144 4.95 -5.18 9.23
C PRO A 144 3.82 -5.21 10.24
N VAL A 145 3.37 -6.41 10.59
CA VAL A 145 2.36 -6.64 11.62
C VAL A 145 2.93 -7.53 12.70
N LEU A 146 2.90 -7.02 13.92
CA LEU A 146 3.25 -7.75 15.13
C LEU A 146 1.97 -8.15 15.87
N VAL A 147 2.09 -9.15 16.74
CA VAL A 147 1.03 -9.61 17.62
C VAL A 147 1.52 -9.53 19.05
N GLN A 148 0.89 -8.65 19.83
CA GLN A 148 1.04 -8.66 21.27
C GLN A 148 0.13 -9.75 21.84
N ARG A 149 0.72 -10.83 22.34
CA ARG A 149 0.00 -11.97 22.90
C ARG A 149 -0.62 -11.64 24.26
N ASN A 150 -1.63 -12.41 24.65
CA ASN A 150 -2.16 -12.41 26.02
C ASN A 150 -1.05 -12.87 26.98
N GLY A 151 -0.42 -11.93 27.70
CA GLY A 151 0.85 -12.12 28.44
C GLY A 151 1.95 -11.11 28.09
N GLY A 152 1.73 -10.26 27.08
CA GLY A 152 2.57 -9.09 26.79
C GLY A 152 3.70 -9.31 25.78
N ALA A 153 4.03 -10.55 25.44
CA ALA A 153 5.06 -10.86 24.44
C ALA A 153 4.65 -10.37 23.05
N LEU A 154 5.55 -9.62 22.39
CA LEU A 154 5.38 -9.12 21.04
C LEU A 154 6.12 -10.06 20.06
N VAL A 155 5.40 -10.59 19.07
CA VAL A 155 5.98 -11.51 18.06
C VAL A 155 5.53 -11.11 16.66
N PRO A 156 6.28 -11.43 15.60
CA PRO A 156 5.81 -11.28 14.22
C PRO A 156 4.51 -12.05 13.95
N LEU A 157 3.63 -11.50 13.11
CA LEU A 157 2.36 -12.15 12.73
C LEU A 157 2.58 -13.50 12.02
N GLU A 158 3.63 -13.61 11.19
CA GLU A 158 4.00 -14.88 10.53
C GLU A 158 4.34 -16.00 11.52
N GLU A 159 5.00 -15.68 12.64
CA GLU A 159 5.31 -16.64 13.69
C GLU A 159 4.06 -17.00 14.50
N ARG A 160 3.17 -16.03 14.71
CA ARG A 160 1.92 -16.26 15.43
C ARG A 160 0.91 -17.06 14.61
N GLY A 161 0.92 -16.92 13.29
CA GLY A 161 -0.09 -17.44 12.39
C GLY A 161 -1.43 -16.74 12.60
N LEU A 162 -2.52 -17.52 12.67
CA LEU A 162 -3.86 -16.98 12.89
C LEU A 162 -3.96 -16.29 14.27
N PRO A 163 -4.24 -14.97 14.33
CA PRO A 163 -4.46 -14.27 15.60
C PRO A 163 -5.64 -14.85 16.38
N ARG A 164 -5.59 -14.80 17.72
CA ARG A 164 -6.65 -15.32 18.60
C ARG A 164 -7.29 -14.18 19.39
N GLU A 165 -8.45 -14.48 19.96
CA GLU A 165 -9.07 -13.63 20.96
C GLU A 165 -8.10 -13.32 22.11
N GLY A 166 -8.08 -12.04 22.53
CA GLY A 166 -7.15 -11.51 23.55
C GLY A 166 -5.77 -11.08 23.02
N ASP A 167 -5.41 -11.39 21.78
CA ASP A 167 -4.22 -10.82 21.13
C ASP A 167 -4.48 -9.34 20.75
N THR A 168 -3.43 -8.57 20.49
CA THR A 168 -3.52 -7.26 19.83
C THR A 168 -2.65 -7.24 18.58
N LEU A 169 -3.24 -6.91 17.42
CA LEU A 169 -2.46 -6.64 16.22
C LEU A 169 -1.82 -5.25 16.32
N VAL A 170 -0.54 -5.16 15.97
CA VAL A 170 0.25 -3.93 16.04
C VAL A 170 0.86 -3.68 14.65
N PHE A 171 0.48 -2.60 14.01
CA PHE A 171 0.99 -2.17 12.71
C PHE A 171 1.96 -1.02 12.92
N GLU A 172 3.22 -1.21 12.56
CA GLU A 172 4.23 -0.16 12.66
C GLU A 172 4.32 0.55 11.32
N VAL A 173 3.64 1.70 11.21
CA VAL A 173 3.67 2.50 9.99
C VAL A 173 4.83 3.46 10.07
N SER A 174 5.85 3.22 9.27
CA SER A 174 7.04 4.06 9.15
C SER A 174 7.07 4.83 7.84
N GLU A 175 7.92 5.86 7.80
CA GLU A 175 8.26 6.52 6.55
C GLU A 175 9.03 5.58 5.63
N SER A 176 8.82 5.74 4.32
CA SER A 176 9.60 5.05 3.30
C SER A 176 9.97 6.01 2.18
N GLU A 177 11.14 5.78 1.57
CA GLU A 177 11.54 6.54 0.38
C GLU A 177 10.47 6.36 -0.70
N SER A 178 9.82 7.45 -1.08
CA SER A 178 8.75 7.46 -2.06
C SER A 178 8.93 8.66 -3.00
N PRO A 179 8.53 8.53 -4.28
CA PRO A 179 8.55 9.66 -5.19
C PRO A 179 7.47 10.65 -4.78
N TYR A 180 7.65 11.95 -4.96
CA TYR A 180 6.59 12.95 -4.75
C TYR A 180 5.40 12.73 -5.70
N LEU A 181 5.70 12.32 -6.93
CA LEU A 181 4.70 11.96 -7.93
C LEU A 181 5.24 10.92 -8.92
N ILE A 182 4.31 10.17 -9.50
CA ILE A 182 4.57 9.16 -10.52
C ILE A 182 3.87 9.58 -11.81
N ASP A 183 4.64 9.85 -12.86
CA ASP A 183 4.12 10.14 -14.20
C ASP A 183 4.16 8.90 -15.08
N ILE A 184 3.06 8.66 -15.81
CA ILE A 184 2.91 7.51 -16.70
C ILE A 184 2.52 7.98 -18.09
N GLU A 185 3.33 7.64 -19.09
CA GLU A 185 2.97 7.81 -20.50
C GLU A 185 2.04 6.66 -20.94
N ASN A 186 0.77 6.96 -21.21
CA ASN A 186 -0.25 5.95 -21.55
C ASN A 186 -0.15 5.51 -23.03
N ARG A 187 0.94 4.84 -23.38
CA ARG A 187 1.19 4.27 -24.71
C ARG A 187 2.13 3.06 -24.60
N PRO A 188 2.13 2.13 -25.56
CA PRO A 188 3.12 1.05 -25.58
C PRO A 188 4.56 1.60 -25.52
N GLY A 189 5.40 1.03 -24.66
CA GLY A 189 6.76 1.47 -24.40
C GLY A 189 6.89 2.75 -23.56
N GLY A 190 5.77 3.37 -23.20
CA GLY A 190 5.70 4.60 -22.41
C GLY A 190 6.40 4.46 -21.06
N ARG A 191 7.02 5.53 -20.59
CA ARG A 191 7.77 5.54 -19.33
C ARG A 191 6.82 5.69 -18.13
N VAL A 192 7.14 4.98 -17.05
CA VAL A 192 6.61 5.23 -15.70
C VAL A 192 7.77 5.83 -14.89
N LEU A 193 7.70 7.11 -14.58
CA LEU A 193 8.75 7.87 -13.91
C LEU A 193 8.31 8.26 -12.51
N GLY A 194 9.10 7.92 -11.50
CA GLY A 194 8.96 8.47 -10.14
C GLY A 194 9.87 9.67 -9.97
N TRP A 195 9.34 10.77 -9.47
CA TRP A 195 10.10 11.99 -9.20
C TRP A 195 10.52 12.05 -7.74
N TYR A 196 11.82 11.97 -7.50
CA TYR A 196 12.43 12.03 -6.17
C TYR A 196 13.23 13.33 -6.04
N GLU A 197 13.68 13.63 -4.82
CA GLU A 197 14.63 14.72 -4.56
C GLU A 197 15.90 14.59 -5.41
N SER A 198 16.42 13.36 -5.54
CA SER A 198 17.58 13.03 -6.36
C SER A 198 17.35 13.15 -7.88
N GLY A 199 16.13 13.48 -8.31
CA GLY A 199 15.72 13.50 -9.71
C GLY A 199 14.86 12.29 -10.14
N PRO A 200 14.41 12.26 -11.41
CA PRO A 200 13.48 11.25 -11.90
C PRO A 200 14.14 9.88 -12.04
N ARG A 201 13.44 8.83 -11.61
CA ARG A 201 13.84 7.42 -11.76
C ARG A 201 12.83 6.67 -12.63
N LEU A 202 13.33 5.83 -13.55
CA LEU A 202 12.48 4.94 -14.35
C LEU A 202 12.03 3.75 -13.50
N LEU A 203 10.74 3.71 -13.17
CA LEU A 203 10.15 2.67 -12.34
C LEU A 203 9.66 1.47 -13.16
N ALA A 204 9.09 1.75 -14.35
CA ALA A 204 8.50 0.74 -15.21
C ALA A 204 8.32 1.26 -16.66
N ARG A 205 7.90 0.36 -17.54
CA ARG A 205 7.43 0.67 -18.89
C ARG A 205 6.03 0.14 -19.11
N VAL A 206 5.20 0.92 -19.80
CA VAL A 206 3.85 0.50 -20.20
C VAL A 206 3.95 -0.54 -21.32
N ILE A 207 3.46 -1.74 -21.04
CA ILE A 207 3.29 -2.81 -22.03
C ILE A 207 1.97 -2.63 -22.77
N ARG A 208 0.91 -2.34 -22.01
CA ARG A 208 -0.43 -2.16 -22.55
C ARG A 208 -1.07 -0.90 -21.96
N PRO A 209 -1.48 0.06 -22.79
CA PRO A 209 -2.13 1.28 -22.32
C PRO A 209 -3.57 1.02 -21.87
N LEU A 210 -4.06 1.92 -21.05
CA LEU A 210 -5.45 2.03 -20.64
C LEU A 210 -6.28 2.75 -21.71
N LYS A 211 -7.52 2.32 -21.95
CA LYS A 211 -8.49 3.07 -22.78
C LYS A 211 -9.90 3.16 -22.20
N GLY A 212 -10.23 2.36 -21.17
CA GLY A 212 -11.58 2.27 -20.65
C GLY A 212 -11.65 2.19 -19.13
N VAL A 213 -12.87 2.10 -18.62
CA VAL A 213 -13.21 1.90 -17.19
C VAL A 213 -14.06 0.65 -17.01
N GLY A 214 -14.00 0.07 -15.82
CA GLY A 214 -14.60 -1.23 -15.48
C GLY A 214 -15.34 -1.23 -14.16
N ARG A 215 -16.02 -2.35 -13.91
CA ARG A 215 -16.77 -2.60 -12.67
C ARG A 215 -15.85 -3.18 -11.59
N PHE A 216 -15.06 -2.32 -10.96
CA PHE A 216 -14.17 -2.72 -9.86
C PHE A 216 -14.84 -2.46 -8.51
N GLY A 217 -15.16 -3.54 -7.79
CA GLY A 217 -15.85 -3.48 -6.51
C GLY A 217 -15.07 -2.68 -5.47
N GLY A 218 -15.82 -1.92 -4.67
CA GLY A 218 -15.34 -0.98 -3.68
C GLY A 218 -14.77 0.33 -4.25
N THR A 219 -14.92 0.61 -5.56
CA THR A 219 -14.76 1.96 -6.10
C THR A 219 -15.88 2.88 -5.60
N GLU A 220 -17.06 2.31 -5.28
CA GLU A 220 -18.20 2.99 -4.69
C GLU A 220 -17.92 3.58 -3.29
N PHE A 221 -16.81 3.21 -2.64
CA PHE A 221 -16.37 3.80 -1.36
C PHE A 221 -15.22 4.79 -1.53
N GLN A 222 -14.98 5.28 -2.75
CA GLN A 222 -13.91 6.21 -3.07
C GLN A 222 -14.39 7.24 -4.10
N ASN A 223 -13.77 8.43 -4.12
CA ASN A 223 -14.11 9.52 -5.03
C ASN A 223 -13.24 9.50 -6.30
N ILE A 224 -13.65 10.27 -7.31
CA ILE A 224 -12.98 10.40 -8.61
C ILE A 224 -11.51 10.79 -8.42
N GLY A 225 -10.64 10.10 -9.16
CA GLY A 225 -9.21 10.40 -9.21
C GLY A 225 -8.49 10.09 -7.91
N ARG A 226 -8.97 9.08 -7.18
CA ARG A 226 -8.36 8.60 -5.94
C ARG A 226 -8.04 7.12 -6.04
N ILE A 227 -7.01 6.72 -5.32
CA ILE A 227 -6.65 5.31 -5.16
C ILE A 227 -7.71 4.68 -4.24
N ARG A 228 -8.35 3.62 -4.71
CA ARG A 228 -9.31 2.86 -3.90
C ARG A 228 -8.67 1.64 -3.26
N ALA A 229 -7.63 1.09 -3.92
CA ALA A 229 -6.80 0.03 -3.37
C ALA A 229 -5.38 0.11 -3.92
N ASN A 230 -4.42 -0.22 -3.07
CA ASN A 230 -3.11 -0.69 -3.48
C ASN A 230 -2.92 -2.09 -2.90
N HIS A 231 -2.47 -3.03 -3.71
CA HIS A 231 -1.98 -4.32 -3.22
C HIS A 231 -0.72 -4.70 -3.99
N SER A 232 -0.05 -5.75 -3.53
CA SER A 232 1.19 -6.31 -4.09
C SER A 232 1.15 -6.69 -5.58
N GLY A 233 0.04 -6.46 -6.29
CA GLY A 233 -0.11 -6.72 -7.72
C GLY A 233 -1.06 -5.77 -8.46
N VAL A 234 -1.71 -4.79 -7.81
CA VAL A 234 -2.62 -3.85 -8.50
C VAL A 234 -2.64 -2.51 -7.78
N ILE A 235 -2.69 -1.43 -8.56
CA ILE A 235 -3.17 -0.12 -8.13
C ILE A 235 -4.56 0.06 -8.76
N ASP A 236 -5.57 0.31 -7.96
CA ASP A 236 -6.95 0.50 -8.40
C ASP A 236 -7.39 1.95 -8.17
N VAL A 237 -7.91 2.60 -9.21
CA VAL A 237 -8.23 4.02 -9.24
C VAL A 237 -9.72 4.21 -9.57
N SER A 238 -10.42 4.98 -8.74
CA SER A 238 -11.82 5.32 -8.98
C SER A 238 -11.96 6.44 -10.02
N THR A 239 -12.92 6.28 -10.92
CA THR A 239 -13.35 7.28 -11.93
C THR A 239 -14.77 7.74 -11.70
N THR A 240 -15.34 7.50 -10.51
CA THR A 240 -16.74 7.83 -10.20
C THR A 240 -16.88 8.52 -8.84
N PRO A 241 -17.95 9.31 -8.65
CA PRO A 241 -18.33 9.77 -7.32
C PRO A 241 -18.62 8.58 -6.41
N ARG A 242 -18.48 8.81 -5.10
CA ARG A 242 -18.82 7.81 -4.10
C ARG A 242 -20.28 7.35 -4.26
N GLY A 243 -20.53 6.05 -4.09
CA GLY A 243 -21.82 5.40 -4.29
C GLY A 243 -22.00 4.80 -5.69
N VAL A 244 -21.09 5.08 -6.63
CA VAL A 244 -21.14 4.55 -7.98
C VAL A 244 -19.91 3.69 -8.24
N VAL A 245 -20.09 2.59 -8.98
CA VAL A 245 -18.99 1.70 -9.36
C VAL A 245 -18.37 2.18 -10.67
N GLY A 246 -17.06 2.36 -10.69
CA GLY A 246 -16.30 2.69 -11.89
C GLY A 246 -14.85 3.03 -11.60
N GLY A 247 -13.93 2.39 -12.31
CA GLY A 247 -12.51 2.62 -12.16
C GLY A 247 -11.65 1.91 -13.19
N PHE A 248 -10.35 1.95 -12.99
CA PHE A 248 -9.37 1.19 -13.76
C PHE A 248 -8.23 0.70 -12.88
N GLN A 249 -7.47 -0.27 -13.40
CA GLN A 249 -6.37 -0.88 -12.66
C GLN A 249 -5.05 -0.77 -13.42
N ILE A 250 -3.97 -0.55 -12.67
CA ILE A 250 -2.58 -0.64 -13.15
C ILE A 250 -1.97 -1.88 -12.53
N LEU A 251 -1.43 -2.78 -13.36
CA LEU A 251 -0.92 -4.06 -12.90
C LEU A 251 0.45 -4.41 -13.50
N PRO A 252 1.29 -5.14 -12.75
CA PRO A 252 2.57 -5.60 -13.23
C PRO A 252 2.38 -6.77 -14.21
N PHE A 253 3.26 -6.83 -15.21
CA PHE A 253 3.23 -7.82 -16.28
C PHE A 253 3.26 -9.27 -15.78
N LEU A 254 3.96 -9.55 -14.67
CA LEU A 254 3.95 -10.88 -14.09
C LEU A 254 2.56 -11.25 -13.55
N HIS A 255 1.86 -10.34 -12.89
CA HIS A 255 0.52 -10.61 -12.39
C HIS A 255 -0.52 -10.70 -13.51
N SER A 256 -0.36 -9.94 -14.59
CA SER A 256 -1.29 -10.01 -15.74
C SER A 256 -1.28 -11.36 -16.47
N LYS A 257 -0.30 -12.24 -16.19
CA LYS A 257 -0.25 -13.63 -16.69
C LYS A 257 -0.98 -14.64 -15.81
N SER A 258 -1.47 -14.22 -14.64
CA SER A 258 -2.22 -15.09 -13.74
C SER A 258 -3.57 -15.44 -14.37
N GLN A 259 -4.10 -16.64 -14.10
CA GLN A 259 -5.30 -17.17 -14.77
C GLN A 259 -6.52 -16.24 -14.61
N GLU A 260 -6.71 -15.69 -13.41
CA GLU A 260 -7.77 -14.73 -13.09
C GLU A 260 -7.64 -13.40 -13.83
N MET A 261 -6.43 -13.08 -14.32
CA MET A 261 -6.13 -11.83 -15.04
C MET A 261 -6.21 -11.96 -16.57
N SER A 262 -6.69 -13.09 -17.09
CA SER A 262 -6.85 -13.31 -18.54
C SER A 262 -7.64 -12.19 -19.24
N SER A 263 -8.63 -11.62 -18.58
CA SER A 263 -9.43 -10.50 -19.09
C SER A 263 -8.63 -9.21 -19.30
N ALA A 264 -7.56 -8.98 -18.53
CA ALA A 264 -6.72 -7.77 -18.63
C ALA A 264 -6.06 -7.61 -20.00
N TRP A 265 -5.83 -8.71 -20.71
CA TRP A 265 -5.28 -8.70 -22.07
C TRP A 265 -6.34 -8.40 -23.13
N GLN A 266 -7.59 -8.79 -22.89
CA GLN A 266 -8.70 -8.65 -23.83
C GLN A 266 -9.44 -7.31 -23.69
N LEU A 267 -9.45 -6.73 -22.49
CA LEU A 267 -10.30 -5.61 -22.13
C LEU A 267 -9.49 -4.35 -21.78
N THR A 268 -10.03 -3.16 -21.97
CA THR A 268 -9.24 -1.91 -21.98
C THR A 268 -9.13 -1.20 -20.62
N GLN A 269 -9.61 -1.84 -19.55
CA GLN A 269 -9.66 -1.28 -18.18
C GLN A 269 -8.37 -1.49 -17.36
N TRP A 270 -7.40 -2.15 -17.96
CA TRP A 270 -6.16 -2.56 -17.33
C TRP A 270 -4.97 -1.98 -18.08
N MET A 271 -4.19 -1.16 -17.39
CA MET A 271 -2.85 -0.79 -17.82
C MET A 271 -1.87 -1.85 -17.33
N ILE A 272 -1.08 -2.41 -18.23
CA ILE A 272 -0.04 -3.40 -17.90
C ILE A 272 1.31 -2.71 -17.96
N ILE A 273 2.09 -2.81 -16.88
CA ILE A 273 3.44 -2.25 -16.79
C ILE A 273 4.47 -3.34 -16.47
N ALA A 274 5.70 -3.20 -16.97
CA ALA A 274 6.79 -4.13 -16.71
C ALA A 274 8.02 -3.42 -16.14
N SER A 275 8.80 -4.15 -15.35
CA SER A 275 10.07 -3.67 -14.84
C SER A 275 11.01 -3.31 -16.00
N PRO A 276 11.82 -2.25 -15.87
CA PRO A 276 12.88 -1.97 -16.84
C PRO A 276 14.09 -2.89 -16.66
N THR A 277 14.08 -3.76 -15.64
CA THR A 277 15.14 -4.71 -15.28
C THR A 277 14.56 -6.13 -15.18
N ASP A 278 15.41 -7.12 -14.91
CA ASP A 278 14.98 -8.50 -14.70
C ASP A 278 14.24 -8.73 -13.36
N ARG A 279 14.23 -7.74 -12.45
CA ARG A 279 13.51 -7.85 -11.18
C ARG A 279 12.00 -7.65 -11.40
N PRO A 280 11.13 -8.60 -11.00
CA PRO A 280 9.69 -8.43 -11.11
C PRO A 280 9.15 -7.26 -10.28
N LEU A 281 8.10 -6.59 -10.78
CA LEU A 281 7.42 -5.49 -10.08
C LEU A 281 6.48 -5.90 -8.92
N PRO A 282 5.77 -7.05 -8.93
CA PRO A 282 4.83 -7.35 -7.85
C PRO A 282 5.50 -7.33 -6.47
N GLY A 283 4.85 -6.72 -5.48
CA GLY A 283 5.36 -6.58 -4.12
C GLY A 283 6.53 -5.60 -3.96
N THR A 284 6.90 -4.86 -5.01
CA THR A 284 8.03 -3.91 -4.94
C THR A 284 7.57 -2.46 -4.82
N ALA A 285 8.31 -1.69 -4.02
CA ALA A 285 8.12 -0.25 -3.90
C ALA A 285 8.63 0.47 -5.17
N PRO A 286 8.08 1.64 -5.51
CA PRO A 286 7.02 2.37 -4.81
C PRO A 286 5.61 2.10 -5.39
N LEU A 287 5.46 1.20 -6.35
CA LEU A 287 4.19 1.00 -7.06
C LEU A 287 3.27 -0.01 -6.38
N PHE A 288 3.83 -1.12 -5.90
CA PHE A 288 3.09 -2.25 -5.34
C PHE A 288 3.54 -2.57 -3.90
N SER A 289 4.18 -1.61 -3.23
CA SER A 289 4.63 -1.70 -1.84
C SER A 289 4.96 -0.30 -1.27
N SER A 290 4.86 -0.17 0.06
CA SER A 290 5.36 0.90 0.94
C SER A 290 4.83 2.33 0.75
N ASN A 291 4.31 2.69 -0.43
CA ASN A 291 4.00 4.08 -0.77
C ASN A 291 2.49 4.36 -0.80
N LEU A 292 1.77 3.76 -1.75
CA LEU A 292 0.39 4.16 -2.06
C LEU A 292 -0.62 3.60 -1.04
N VAL A 293 -1.55 4.45 -0.62
CA VAL A 293 -2.68 4.12 0.27
C VAL A 293 -4.00 4.61 -0.32
N PRO A 294 -5.16 4.14 0.15
CA PRO A 294 -6.44 4.75 -0.21
C PRO A 294 -6.57 6.21 0.24
N GLY A 295 -6.03 6.48 1.44
CA GLY A 295 -5.85 7.82 1.96
C GLY A 295 -7.09 8.45 2.59
N SER A 296 -6.90 9.66 3.10
CA SER A 296 -7.91 10.38 3.89
C SER A 296 -9.11 10.83 3.05
N GLN A 297 -10.31 10.65 3.60
CA GLN A 297 -11.52 11.19 3.01
C GLN A 297 -12.60 11.43 4.06
N MET A 298 -13.66 12.14 3.65
CA MET A 298 -14.83 12.40 4.49
C MET A 298 -14.43 13.08 5.80
N THR A 299 -14.56 12.35 6.91
CA THR A 299 -14.34 12.81 8.28
C THR A 299 -12.94 12.46 8.80
N ASP A 300 -12.06 11.90 7.96
CA ASP A 300 -10.70 11.59 8.38
C ASP A 300 -9.93 12.84 8.76
N VAL A 301 -9.44 12.84 10.00
CA VAL A 301 -8.51 13.83 10.54
C VAL A 301 -7.32 13.07 11.11
N LEU A 302 -6.13 13.43 10.66
CA LEU A 302 -4.87 12.92 11.18
C LEU A 302 -4.33 13.89 12.25
N TRP A 303 -3.05 13.86 12.57
CA TRP A 303 -2.48 14.66 13.65
C TRP A 303 -2.40 16.15 13.32
N ASP A 304 -2.34 16.52 12.04
CA ASP A 304 -2.36 17.90 11.57
C ASP A 304 -2.99 18.02 10.18
N MET A 305 -3.04 19.25 9.65
CA MET A 305 -3.59 19.53 8.33
C MET A 305 -2.77 18.90 7.18
N TRP A 306 -1.44 18.85 7.31
CA TRP A 306 -0.55 18.36 6.25
C TRP A 306 -0.59 16.85 6.12
N SER A 307 -0.58 16.12 7.22
CA SER A 307 -0.83 14.69 7.27
C SER A 307 -2.23 14.35 6.77
N THR A 308 -3.24 15.14 7.17
CA THR A 308 -4.62 14.94 6.70
C THR A 308 -4.74 15.14 5.19
N TYR A 309 -4.23 16.24 4.64
CA TYR A 309 -4.35 16.54 3.22
C TYR A 309 -3.36 15.72 2.37
N GLY A 310 -2.12 15.57 2.85
CA GLY A 310 -1.01 14.95 2.16
C GLY A 310 -1.18 13.44 1.99
N ARG A 311 -1.80 12.75 2.96
CA ARG A 311 -2.16 11.33 2.81
C ARG A 311 -3.38 11.09 1.92
N LYS A 312 -3.77 12.06 1.08
CA LYS A 312 -4.87 11.94 0.13
C LYS A 312 -4.35 11.85 -1.31
N PRO A 313 -3.90 10.67 -1.78
CA PRO A 313 -3.31 10.54 -3.10
C PRO A 313 -4.28 10.97 -4.19
N LEU A 314 -3.75 11.66 -5.19
CA LEU A 314 -4.52 12.26 -6.27
C LEU A 314 -4.02 11.72 -7.60
N VAL A 315 -4.97 11.31 -8.45
CA VAL A 315 -4.68 10.86 -9.81
C VAL A 315 -5.23 11.90 -10.80
N LEU A 316 -4.33 12.50 -11.57
CA LEU A 316 -4.62 13.41 -12.66
C LEU A 316 -4.35 12.74 -14.01
N CYS A 317 -4.86 13.35 -15.08
CA CYS A 317 -4.61 12.89 -16.43
C CYS A 317 -4.31 14.04 -17.40
N ARG A 318 -3.70 13.70 -18.54
CA ARG A 318 -3.70 14.53 -19.75
C ARG A 318 -4.48 13.82 -20.84
N ARG A 319 -5.35 14.54 -21.52
CA ARG A 319 -6.12 14.05 -22.67
C ARG A 319 -5.62 14.74 -23.94
N ALA A 320 -5.43 13.99 -25.01
CA ALA A 320 -4.90 14.47 -26.28
C ALA A 320 -3.62 15.35 -26.16
N GLY A 321 -2.74 15.04 -25.19
CA GLY A 321 -1.51 15.81 -24.94
C GLY A 321 -1.70 17.18 -24.27
N GLY A 322 -2.93 17.54 -23.87
CA GLY A 322 -3.25 18.82 -23.24
C GLY A 322 -2.76 18.98 -21.80
N ALA A 323 -3.32 19.97 -21.09
CA ALA A 323 -2.97 20.27 -19.70
C ALA A 323 -3.34 19.13 -18.73
N TRP A 324 -2.70 19.14 -17.56
CA TRP A 324 -3.10 18.26 -16.45
C TRP A 324 -4.48 18.65 -15.94
N GLN A 325 -5.38 17.68 -15.86
CA GLN A 325 -6.75 17.85 -15.40
C GLN A 325 -7.19 16.67 -14.54
N ARG A 326 -8.32 16.81 -13.84
CA ARG A 326 -8.94 15.71 -13.09
C ARG A 326 -9.31 14.58 -14.05
N LEU A 327 -9.33 13.35 -13.54
CA LEU A 327 -9.86 12.22 -14.31
C LEU A 327 -11.34 12.49 -14.66
N PRO A 328 -11.78 12.19 -15.90
CA PRO A 328 -13.17 12.32 -16.28
C PRO A 328 -14.01 11.30 -15.51
N GLU A 329 -15.26 11.67 -15.22
CA GLU A 329 -16.21 10.75 -14.64
C GLU A 329 -16.60 9.68 -15.67
N ALA A 330 -16.49 8.41 -15.28
CA ALA A 330 -16.97 7.31 -16.09
C ALA A 330 -17.28 6.09 -15.20
N SER A 331 -18.51 5.60 -15.28
CA SER A 331 -19.02 4.49 -14.46
C SER A 331 -19.16 3.19 -15.24
N GLY A 332 -19.28 2.09 -14.50
CA GLY A 332 -19.57 0.78 -15.06
C GLY A 332 -18.44 0.28 -15.96
N ARG A 333 -18.80 -0.49 -17.00
CA ARG A 333 -17.86 -0.87 -18.05
C ARG A 333 -18.07 0.03 -19.26
N ASN A 334 -17.03 0.73 -19.66
CA ASN A 334 -16.95 1.47 -20.91
C ASN A 334 -15.54 1.34 -21.46
N ASP A 335 -15.41 0.65 -22.60
CA ASP A 335 -14.11 0.27 -23.16
C ASP A 335 -13.36 1.44 -23.84
N SER A 336 -14.01 2.59 -24.02
CA SER A 336 -13.46 3.77 -24.71
C SER A 336 -13.49 5.07 -23.89
N ALA A 337 -14.00 5.03 -22.64
CA ALA A 337 -14.16 6.22 -21.80
C ALA A 337 -12.87 7.05 -21.59
N LEU A 338 -11.71 6.41 -21.69
CA LEU A 338 -10.40 7.03 -21.52
C LEU A 338 -9.54 6.91 -22.79
N GLY A 339 -10.18 6.77 -23.96
CA GLY A 339 -9.49 6.49 -25.23
C GLY A 339 -8.53 7.59 -25.71
N ASP A 340 -8.74 8.83 -25.26
CA ASP A 340 -7.88 9.98 -25.56
C ASP A 340 -6.88 10.29 -24.43
N LEU A 341 -6.80 9.45 -23.40
CA LEU A 341 -5.87 9.62 -22.30
C LEU A 341 -4.44 9.36 -22.78
N THR A 342 -3.57 10.35 -22.60
CA THR A 342 -2.16 10.29 -23.01
C THR A 342 -1.21 10.11 -21.83
N HIS A 343 -1.56 10.65 -20.66
CA HIS A 343 -0.73 10.55 -19.45
C HIS A 343 -1.58 10.41 -18.19
N LEU A 344 -1.04 9.71 -17.20
CA LEU A 344 -1.52 9.72 -15.82
C LEU A 344 -0.44 10.34 -14.92
N ARG A 345 -0.87 10.99 -13.84
CA ARG A 345 -0.01 11.43 -12.74
C ARG A 345 -0.62 10.98 -11.43
N ILE A 346 0.14 10.27 -10.62
CA ILE A 346 -0.25 9.86 -9.27
C ILE A 346 0.60 10.67 -8.29
N TYR A 347 -0.02 11.49 -7.46
CA TYR A 347 0.66 12.11 -6.32
C TYR A 347 0.75 11.09 -5.21
N SER A 348 1.98 10.82 -4.75
CA SER A 348 2.20 9.95 -3.60
C SER A 348 1.68 10.62 -2.33
N PRO A 349 1.22 9.85 -1.35
CA PRO A 349 0.88 10.38 -0.04
C PRO A 349 2.13 10.93 0.65
N PHE A 350 1.95 12.01 1.40
CA PHE A 350 2.99 12.60 2.26
C PHE A 350 2.39 13.03 3.60
N THR A 351 3.24 13.21 4.60
CA THR A 351 2.83 13.64 5.95
C THR A 351 3.52 14.89 6.43
N GLU A 352 4.69 15.20 5.89
CA GLU A 352 5.43 16.40 6.24
C GLU A 352 4.87 17.65 5.58
N GLU A 353 5.01 18.79 6.26
CA GLU A 353 4.73 20.10 5.67
C GLU A 353 5.68 20.37 4.50
N PRO A 354 5.15 20.62 3.29
CA PRO A 354 5.98 21.08 2.18
C PRO A 354 6.70 22.39 2.56
N GLN A 355 8.00 22.49 2.26
CA GLN A 355 8.82 23.67 2.55
C GLN A 355 9.06 23.96 4.04
N LYS A 356 8.85 22.99 4.94
CA LYS A 356 9.24 23.13 6.34
C LYS A 356 10.72 23.51 6.46
N GLY A 357 11.00 24.67 7.03
CA GLY A 357 12.37 25.22 7.15
C GLY A 357 12.86 26.04 5.96
N PHE A 358 12.03 26.28 4.93
CA PHE A 358 12.34 27.26 3.88
C PHE A 358 12.35 28.66 4.49
N VAL A 359 13.54 29.24 4.62
CA VAL A 359 13.72 30.66 4.90
C VAL A 359 13.81 31.34 3.53
N PRO A 360 12.85 32.18 3.14
CA PRO A 360 12.98 32.97 1.92
C PRO A 360 14.27 33.78 2.04
N GLU A 361 15.18 33.64 1.07
CA GLU A 361 16.26 34.61 0.95
C GLU A 361 15.60 35.97 0.74
N THR A 362 15.60 36.81 1.78
CA THR A 362 15.27 38.22 1.63
C THR A 362 16.35 38.82 0.76
N GLY A 363 16.06 38.94 -0.54
CA GLY A 363 16.94 39.56 -1.51
C GLY A 363 17.37 40.94 -1.04
N LYS A 364 18.68 41.18 -1.05
CA LYS A 364 19.26 42.52 -1.07
C LYS A 364 19.46 42.97 -2.50
#